data_AF-A0A074S0P3-F1
#
_entry.id   AF-A0A074S0P3-F1
#
_cell.length_a   1.000
_cell.length_b   1.000
_cell.length_c   1.000
_cell.angle_alpha   90.00
_cell.angle_beta   90.00
_cell.angle_gamma   90.00
#
_symmetry.space_group_name_H-M   'P 1'
#
loop_
_entity.id
_entity.type
_entity.pdbx_description
1 polymer ?
#
loop_
_entity_poly.entity_id
_entity_poly.type
_entity_poly.pdbx_seq_one_letter_code
_entity_poly.pdbx_strand_id
1 'polypeptide(L)'
;MRFSLPSEKRYTGPHYDEVDKRANAELIHEIELRLVPRAGGGGRGGGGGGGGRGGSGGSGGGGSGGGSRGGVSFSGSNGNRGASSYGAGGGSVTSISSGAFIGRPIGGGARPQVYGNSRYGSGYTYGGGSSVAGRGFPFGYWPVFVPIGAGAGYYGYREYGPANNDSRPGGQMQQALIRSSDWPADGGGGNTTTNNATASYYIVGDADSVSAVMDALVAQCSVVNATGTAVNDNNSTVHVEQAVQYYRASSFMLALTSYNNSANLPSNAPADNNTAAPPPSADTPLPAGTNTTFLNCLNETIGESVPIMDAAPGALRATTGLNVVGMLWLMIWLLKIF
;
A
#
# COMPACT_ATOMS: atom_id res chain seq x y z
N MET A 1 -0.38 65.05 13.74
CA MET A 1 -1.16 65.30 12.50
C MET A 1 -1.90 64.02 12.15
N ARG A 2 -3.23 64.04 12.26
CA ARG A 2 -4.11 62.93 11.88
C ARG A 2 -4.59 63.20 10.45
N PHE A 3 -4.35 62.26 9.55
CA PHE A 3 -4.98 62.24 8.24
C PHE A 3 -5.93 61.04 8.19
N SER A 4 -7.21 61.34 8.03
CA SER A 4 -8.27 60.40 7.67
C SER A 4 -8.72 60.66 6.24
N LEU A 5 -9.13 59.59 5.55
CA LEU A 5 -10.18 59.45 4.51
C LEU A 5 -9.71 58.53 3.35
N PRO A 6 -10.60 57.85 2.59
CA PRO A 6 -12.01 57.52 2.81
C PRO A 6 -12.37 56.03 2.59
N SER A 7 -13.60 55.72 2.99
CA SER A 7 -14.36 54.49 2.77
C SER A 7 -14.85 54.31 1.32
N GLU A 8 -15.28 53.07 1.03
CA GLU A 8 -16.10 52.58 -0.08
C GLU A 8 -15.47 52.33 -1.46
N LYS A 9 -15.35 51.03 -1.78
CA LYS A 9 -15.89 50.44 -3.02
C LYS A 9 -16.26 48.99 -2.77
N ARG A 10 -17.55 48.74 -2.50
CA ARG A 10 -18.18 47.43 -2.69
C ARG A 10 -18.24 47.19 -4.20
N TYR A 11 -17.56 46.14 -4.66
CA TYR A 11 -17.73 45.64 -6.01
C TYR A 11 -18.82 44.56 -5.98
N THR A 12 -20.02 44.93 -6.40
CA THR A 12 -21.09 44.00 -6.77
C THR A 12 -21.16 43.97 -8.29
N GLY A 13 -20.91 42.80 -8.88
CA GLY A 13 -21.04 42.49 -10.31
C GLY A 13 -21.35 40.99 -10.48
N PRO A 14 -21.98 40.58 -11.59
CA PRO A 14 -23.21 39.79 -11.51
C PRO A 14 -23.09 38.35 -12.03
N HIS A 15 -24.05 37.51 -11.60
CA HIS A 15 -24.66 36.41 -12.36
C HIS A 15 -23.76 35.25 -12.84
N TYR A 16 -23.43 34.29 -11.96
CA TYR A 16 -22.91 32.98 -12.37
C TYR A 16 -23.62 31.77 -11.76
N ASP A 17 -24.59 31.93 -10.85
CA ASP A 17 -25.16 30.80 -10.10
C ASP A 17 -26.38 30.10 -10.76
N GLU A 18 -26.82 30.54 -11.95
CA GLU A 18 -28.08 30.06 -12.53
C GLU A 18 -27.93 29.17 -13.78
N VAL A 19 -26.73 29.10 -14.37
CA VAL A 19 -26.49 28.28 -15.57
C VAL A 19 -26.23 26.80 -15.22
N ASP A 20 -25.64 26.51 -14.06
CA ASP A 20 -25.26 25.14 -13.67
C ASP A 20 -26.41 24.27 -13.14
N LYS A 21 -27.53 24.88 -12.73
CA LYS A 21 -28.70 24.13 -12.23
C LYS A 21 -29.58 23.58 -13.35
N ARG A 22 -29.62 24.22 -14.53
CA ARG A 22 -30.40 23.71 -15.67
C ARG A 22 -29.72 22.51 -16.33
N ALA A 23 -28.40 22.52 -16.47
CA ALA A 23 -27.66 21.40 -17.04
C ALA A 23 -27.77 20.12 -16.18
N ASN A 24 -27.83 20.25 -14.86
CA ASN A 24 -27.99 19.11 -13.95
C ASN A 24 -29.42 18.54 -13.91
N ALA A 25 -30.46 19.34 -14.16
CA ALA A 25 -31.84 18.84 -14.15
C ALA A 25 -32.17 18.00 -15.41
N GLU A 26 -31.62 18.36 -16.58
CA GLU A 26 -31.81 17.59 -17.81
C GLU A 26 -31.09 16.23 -17.75
N LEU A 27 -29.93 16.17 -17.09
CA LEU A 27 -29.15 14.93 -16.94
C LEU A 27 -29.81 13.92 -15.99
N ILE A 28 -30.53 14.41 -14.97
CA ILE A 28 -31.30 13.54 -14.05
C ILE A 28 -32.52 12.93 -14.75
N HIS A 29 -33.18 13.67 -15.65
CA HIS A 29 -34.34 13.16 -16.40
C HIS A 29 -33.95 12.12 -17.48
N GLU A 30 -32.70 12.12 -17.96
CA GLU A 30 -32.19 11.12 -18.90
C GLU A 30 -31.83 9.78 -18.20
N ILE A 31 -31.46 9.84 -16.92
CA ILE A 31 -31.14 8.64 -16.11
C ILE A 31 -32.42 7.91 -15.65
N GLU A 32 -33.49 8.63 -15.31
CA GLU A 32 -34.76 8.02 -14.88
C GLU A 32 -35.52 7.30 -16.02
N LEU A 33 -35.30 7.68 -17.29
CA LEU A 33 -35.93 7.03 -18.45
C LEU A 33 -35.23 5.74 -18.91
N ARG A 34 -34.07 5.38 -18.34
CA ARG A 34 -33.28 4.18 -18.74
C ARG A 34 -33.25 3.04 -17.73
N LEU A 35 -33.98 3.13 -16.63
CA LEU A 35 -34.13 2.04 -15.66
C LEU A 35 -35.52 1.41 -15.74
N VAL A 36 -35.77 0.64 -16.79
CA VAL A 36 -36.92 -0.28 -16.82
C VAL A 36 -36.50 -1.58 -16.11
N PRO A 37 -37.20 -2.04 -15.06
CA PRO A 37 -36.95 -3.33 -14.45
C PRO A 37 -37.23 -4.45 -15.46
N ARG A 38 -36.23 -5.28 -15.77
CA ARG A 38 -36.47 -6.53 -16.51
C ARG A 38 -37.13 -7.55 -15.57
N ALA A 39 -38.34 -7.94 -15.92
CA ALA A 39 -39.12 -9.00 -15.29
C ALA A 39 -38.33 -10.34 -15.30
N GLY A 40 -38.16 -10.92 -14.10
CA GLY A 40 -37.63 -12.26 -13.91
C GLY A 40 -38.74 -13.30 -14.13
N GLY A 41 -38.53 -14.18 -15.11
CA GLY A 41 -39.34 -15.37 -15.35
C GLY A 41 -39.02 -16.48 -14.33
N GLY A 42 -40.07 -17.16 -13.88
CA GLY A 42 -40.01 -18.21 -12.86
C GLY A 42 -39.48 -19.56 -13.35
N GLY A 43 -39.14 -20.39 -12.36
CA GLY A 43 -38.86 -21.82 -12.53
C GLY A 43 -38.88 -22.51 -11.18
N ARG A 44 -39.89 -23.37 -10.95
CA ARG A 44 -40.08 -24.23 -9.77
C ARG A 44 -39.44 -25.61 -10.01
N GLY A 45 -38.99 -26.24 -8.93
CA GLY A 45 -38.71 -27.69 -8.80
C GLY A 45 -37.44 -27.92 -7.96
N GLY A 46 -37.37 -28.72 -6.91
CA GLY A 46 -38.25 -29.75 -6.35
C GLY A 46 -37.39 -30.98 -5.97
N GLY A 47 -37.45 -31.43 -4.71
CA GLY A 47 -36.82 -32.68 -4.18
C GLY A 47 -35.34 -32.52 -3.80
N GLY A 48 -34.78 -33.05 -2.71
CA GLY A 48 -35.10 -34.13 -1.78
C GLY A 48 -33.71 -34.62 -1.29
N GLY A 49 -33.38 -34.52 0.01
CA GLY A 49 -33.38 -35.66 0.93
C GLY A 49 -32.04 -36.42 0.93
N GLY A 50 -31.43 -36.59 2.11
CA GLY A 50 -30.39 -37.60 2.34
C GLY A 50 -29.21 -37.14 3.19
N GLY A 51 -29.20 -37.54 4.46
CA GLY A 51 -28.07 -37.38 5.37
C GLY A 51 -26.96 -38.40 5.11
N GLY A 52 -25.78 -38.11 5.66
CA GLY A 52 -24.64 -39.03 5.72
C GLY A 52 -23.61 -38.55 6.74
N ARG A 53 -23.53 -39.27 7.86
CA ARG A 53 -22.49 -39.15 8.90
C ARG A 53 -21.28 -40.02 8.52
N GLY A 54 -20.10 -39.62 8.98
CA GLY A 54 -18.89 -40.46 9.09
C GLY A 54 -17.85 -40.14 8.00
N GLY A 55 -16.57 -39.95 8.27
CA GLY A 55 -15.82 -40.32 9.47
C GLY A 55 -14.45 -39.66 9.56
N SER A 56 -13.85 -39.95 10.70
CA SER A 56 -12.54 -39.62 11.23
C SER A 56 -11.35 -40.14 10.42
N GLY A 57 -10.23 -39.41 10.54
CA GLY A 57 -8.86 -39.85 10.24
C GLY A 57 -8.09 -38.73 9.54
N GLY A 58 -6.92 -38.27 9.97
CA GLY A 58 -6.04 -38.65 11.04
C GLY A 58 -4.95 -37.58 11.18
N SER A 59 -4.35 -37.56 12.36
CA SER A 59 -3.20 -36.76 12.77
C SER A 59 -1.99 -36.85 11.84
N GLY A 60 -1.38 -35.70 11.56
CA GLY A 60 0.01 -35.56 11.12
C GLY A 60 0.55 -34.23 11.64
N GLY A 61 1.38 -34.30 12.69
CA GLY A 61 1.96 -33.13 13.33
C GLY A 61 3.17 -32.56 12.58
N GLY A 62 3.57 -31.36 13.01
CA GLY A 62 4.91 -30.81 12.80
C GLY A 62 4.93 -29.53 11.96
N GLY A 63 5.15 -28.39 12.62
CA GLY A 63 5.49 -27.14 11.94
C GLY A 63 4.90 -25.89 12.59
N SER A 64 5.39 -25.53 13.79
CA SER A 64 5.24 -24.19 14.33
C SER A 64 5.95 -23.18 13.41
N GLY A 65 5.18 -22.45 12.61
CA GLY A 65 5.64 -21.34 11.77
C GLY A 65 4.55 -20.30 11.60
N GLY A 66 4.77 -19.12 12.19
CA GLY A 66 4.09 -17.85 11.93
C GLY A 66 2.57 -17.90 11.68
N GLY A 67 1.78 -17.71 12.74
CA GLY A 67 0.33 -17.56 12.61
C GLY A 67 -0.04 -16.46 11.62
N SER A 68 -0.64 -16.86 10.49
CA SER A 68 -1.40 -15.97 9.63
C SER A 68 -2.58 -15.43 10.45
N ARG A 69 -2.47 -14.18 10.91
CA ARG A 69 -3.64 -13.42 11.38
C ARG A 69 -4.54 -13.22 10.16
N GLY A 70 -5.79 -13.69 10.26
CA GLY A 70 -6.88 -13.60 9.28
C GLY A 70 -6.50 -13.04 7.91
N GLY A 71 -5.92 -13.88 7.04
CA GLY A 71 -5.31 -13.42 5.81
C GLY A 71 -6.26 -12.70 4.86
N VAL A 72 -5.86 -11.52 4.41
CA VAL A 72 -6.49 -10.78 3.31
C VAL A 72 -6.62 -11.71 2.10
N SER A 73 -7.84 -11.87 1.59
CA SER A 73 -8.12 -12.65 0.39
C SER A 73 -8.46 -11.72 -0.77
N PHE A 74 -7.80 -11.93 -1.90
CA PHE A 74 -8.02 -11.16 -3.11
C PHE A 74 -8.72 -12.03 -4.14
N SER A 75 -9.88 -11.60 -4.61
CA SER A 75 -10.60 -12.24 -5.71
C SER A 75 -10.03 -11.80 -7.05
N GLY A 76 -9.49 -12.74 -7.83
CA GLY A 76 -9.06 -12.53 -9.21
C GLY A 76 -9.74 -13.49 -10.17
N SER A 77 -9.54 -13.27 -11.47
CA SER A 77 -10.08 -14.14 -12.54
C SER A 77 -9.66 -15.61 -12.40
N ASN A 78 -8.56 -15.89 -11.70
CA ASN A 78 -8.03 -17.25 -11.48
C ASN A 78 -8.24 -17.75 -10.04
N GLY A 79 -9.26 -17.23 -9.35
CA GLY A 79 -9.61 -17.60 -7.98
C GLY A 79 -9.02 -16.69 -6.91
N ASN A 80 -9.25 -17.08 -5.65
CA ASN A 80 -8.85 -16.32 -4.47
C ASN A 80 -7.38 -16.56 -4.13
N ARG A 81 -6.65 -15.48 -3.82
CA ARG A 81 -5.26 -15.53 -3.34
C ARG A 81 -5.16 -14.90 -1.96
N GLY A 82 -4.30 -15.44 -1.11
CA GLY A 82 -3.99 -14.84 0.19
C GLY A 82 -2.91 -13.76 0.08
N ALA A 83 -2.51 -13.22 1.23
CA ALA A 83 -1.24 -12.54 1.40
C ALA A 83 -0.48 -13.09 2.61
N SER A 84 0.84 -13.08 2.51
CA SER A 84 1.71 -13.57 3.58
C SER A 84 2.89 -12.62 3.85
N SER A 85 3.22 -12.49 5.13
CA SER A 85 4.50 -11.91 5.57
C SER A 85 5.63 -12.88 5.23
N TYR A 86 6.80 -12.39 4.81
CA TYR A 86 7.93 -13.23 4.35
C TYR A 86 7.63 -14.12 3.13
N GLY A 87 6.41 -14.06 2.60
CA GLY A 87 6.02 -14.69 1.36
C GLY A 87 6.86 -14.20 0.20
N ALA A 88 7.13 -15.10 -0.74
CA ALA A 88 7.93 -14.75 -1.90
C ALA A 88 7.12 -14.01 -2.99
N GLY A 89 5.80 -14.05 -2.93
CA GLY A 89 4.89 -13.43 -3.90
C GLY A 89 5.02 -14.00 -5.31
N GLY A 90 4.70 -13.17 -6.31
CA GLY A 90 4.79 -13.48 -7.73
C GLY A 90 3.53 -14.13 -8.30
N GLY A 91 3.72 -15.13 -9.16
CA GLY A 91 2.64 -15.79 -9.89
C GLY A 91 2.15 -14.97 -11.10
N SER A 92 1.01 -15.37 -11.66
CA SER A 92 0.41 -14.69 -12.79
C SER A 92 -0.32 -13.42 -12.38
N VAL A 93 -0.24 -12.39 -13.23
CA VAL A 93 -1.10 -11.21 -13.16
C VAL A 93 -2.51 -11.63 -13.55
N THR A 94 -3.51 -11.24 -12.76
CA THR A 94 -4.93 -11.43 -13.09
C THR A 94 -5.65 -10.08 -13.07
N SER A 95 -6.92 -10.05 -13.45
CA SER A 95 -7.74 -8.84 -13.32
C SER A 95 -8.61 -8.91 -12.07
N ILE A 96 -8.78 -7.76 -11.40
CA ILE A 96 -9.72 -7.61 -10.30
C ILE A 96 -11.15 -7.83 -10.83
N SER A 97 -11.91 -8.69 -10.16
CA SER A 97 -13.26 -9.09 -10.59
C SER A 97 -14.39 -8.23 -10.02
N SER A 98 -14.14 -7.38 -9.01
CA SER A 98 -15.17 -6.57 -8.35
C SER A 98 -14.59 -5.36 -7.61
N GLY A 99 -15.46 -4.44 -7.16
CA GLY A 99 -15.07 -3.26 -6.38
C GLY A 99 -14.61 -2.07 -7.23
N ALA A 100 -14.07 -1.04 -6.56
CA ALA A 100 -13.72 0.26 -7.18
C ALA A 100 -12.66 0.18 -8.29
N PHE A 101 -11.89 -0.91 -8.32
CA PHE A 101 -10.78 -1.10 -9.26
C PHE A 101 -10.98 -2.30 -10.19
N ILE A 102 -12.24 -2.67 -10.47
CA ILE A 102 -12.58 -3.76 -11.39
C ILE A 102 -11.83 -3.61 -12.73
N GLY A 103 -11.33 -4.73 -13.25
CA GLY A 103 -10.56 -4.78 -14.50
C GLY A 103 -9.09 -4.39 -14.39
N ARG A 104 -8.64 -3.82 -13.25
CA ARG A 104 -7.22 -3.51 -13.07
C ARG A 104 -6.37 -4.76 -12.86
N PRO A 105 -5.10 -4.76 -13.33
CA PRO A 105 -4.20 -5.87 -13.11
C PRO A 105 -3.78 -5.97 -11.63
N ILE A 106 -3.75 -7.19 -11.10
CA ILE A 106 -3.40 -7.49 -9.70
C ILE A 106 -2.49 -8.74 -9.60
N GLY A 107 -1.49 -8.67 -8.73
CA GLY A 107 -0.49 -9.73 -8.51
C GLY A 107 0.70 -9.66 -9.46
N GLY A 108 1.56 -10.68 -9.41
CA GLY A 108 2.77 -10.81 -10.24
C GLY A 108 4.03 -10.17 -9.65
N GLY A 109 3.89 -9.28 -8.66
CA GLY A 109 5.02 -8.73 -7.91
C GLY A 109 5.63 -9.75 -6.96
N ALA A 110 6.95 -9.95 -7.05
CA ALA A 110 7.71 -10.83 -6.17
C ALA A 110 8.45 -10.04 -5.09
N ARG A 111 8.80 -10.70 -3.98
CA ARG A 111 9.51 -10.11 -2.83
C ARG A 111 10.72 -9.23 -3.20
N PRO A 112 11.61 -9.61 -4.14
CA PRO A 112 12.74 -8.76 -4.52
C PRO A 112 12.36 -7.41 -5.14
N GLN A 113 11.11 -7.26 -5.61
CA GLN A 113 10.58 -6.04 -6.24
C GLN A 113 9.84 -5.13 -5.25
N VAL A 114 9.77 -5.52 -3.97
CA VAL A 114 9.00 -4.78 -2.97
C VAL A 114 9.59 -3.40 -2.70
N TYR A 115 10.90 -3.21 -2.83
CA TYR A 115 11.54 -1.93 -2.57
C TYR A 115 11.26 -0.91 -3.68
N GLY A 116 10.70 0.24 -3.30
CA GLY A 116 10.64 1.45 -4.11
C GLY A 116 11.82 2.39 -3.82
N ASN A 117 11.57 3.69 -3.75
CA ASN A 117 12.51 4.69 -3.26
C ASN A 117 11.76 5.69 -2.35
N SER A 118 12.37 6.83 -2.00
CA SER A 118 11.77 7.86 -1.15
C SER A 118 10.59 8.60 -1.80
N ARG A 119 10.28 8.35 -3.08
CA ARG A 119 9.23 9.03 -3.82
C ARG A 119 7.99 8.19 -3.98
N TYR A 120 6.85 8.84 -3.81
CA TYR A 120 5.57 8.22 -4.08
C TYR A 120 5.44 7.89 -5.57
N GLY A 121 4.82 6.75 -5.89
CA GLY A 121 4.76 6.19 -7.24
C GLY A 121 5.95 5.32 -7.64
N SER A 122 6.94 5.16 -6.75
CA SER A 122 8.03 4.20 -6.95
C SER A 122 7.63 2.74 -6.67
N GLY A 123 8.46 1.80 -7.13
CA GLY A 123 8.24 0.35 -6.94
C GLY A 123 7.38 -0.32 -8.02
N TYR A 124 6.95 0.43 -9.03
CA TYR A 124 6.34 -0.13 -10.23
C TYR A 124 7.43 -0.52 -11.25
N THR A 125 7.49 -1.81 -11.60
CA THR A 125 8.43 -2.33 -12.61
C THR A 125 7.89 -2.28 -14.04
N TYR A 126 6.66 -1.77 -14.20
CA TYR A 126 5.93 -1.70 -15.46
C TYR A 126 5.10 -0.41 -15.55
N GLY A 127 4.74 -0.03 -16.78
CA GLY A 127 3.98 1.19 -17.07
C GLY A 127 4.87 2.44 -17.08
N GLY A 128 4.73 3.28 -18.11
CA GLY A 128 5.42 4.56 -18.23
C GLY A 128 4.85 5.63 -17.29
N GLY A 129 5.63 6.67 -17.02
CA GLY A 129 5.24 7.80 -16.17
C GLY A 129 5.55 7.60 -14.69
N SER A 130 5.25 8.62 -13.90
CA SER A 130 5.62 8.75 -12.49
C SER A 130 4.43 8.62 -11.54
N SER A 131 3.21 8.90 -12.00
CA SER A 131 1.97 8.85 -11.21
C SER A 131 1.45 7.42 -11.02
N VAL A 132 0.77 7.17 -9.91
CA VAL A 132 0.09 5.90 -9.59
C VAL A 132 -1.32 5.83 -10.17
N ALA A 133 -1.84 6.92 -10.74
CA ALA A 133 -3.15 6.91 -11.40
C ALA A 133 -3.18 5.88 -12.53
N GLY A 134 -4.28 5.16 -12.65
CA GLY A 134 -4.44 4.12 -13.66
C GLY A 134 -3.71 2.78 -13.40
N ARG A 135 -2.81 2.67 -12.41
CA ARG A 135 -1.90 1.52 -12.28
C ARG A 135 -2.50 0.26 -11.64
N GLY A 136 -1.90 -0.89 -11.95
CA GLY A 136 -2.23 -2.14 -11.26
C GLY A 136 -1.76 -2.20 -9.81
N PHE A 137 -1.99 -3.36 -9.19
CA PHE A 137 -1.59 -3.66 -7.81
C PHE A 137 -0.69 -4.90 -7.80
N PRO A 138 0.61 -4.75 -8.09
CA PRO A 138 1.50 -5.90 -8.29
C PRO A 138 1.58 -6.83 -7.08
N PHE A 139 1.33 -6.29 -5.90
CA PHE A 139 1.41 -7.04 -4.64
C PHE A 139 0.05 -7.23 -3.97
N GLY A 140 -1.06 -6.85 -4.64
CA GLY A 140 -2.42 -6.96 -4.13
C GLY A 140 -2.96 -5.69 -3.46
N TYR A 141 -2.10 -4.85 -2.91
CA TYR A 141 -2.48 -3.71 -2.07
C TYR A 141 -2.47 -2.38 -2.84
N TRP A 142 -3.29 -1.45 -2.38
CA TRP A 142 -3.45 -0.13 -3.01
C TRP A 142 -2.39 0.85 -2.51
N PRO A 143 -1.90 1.77 -3.35
CA PRO A 143 -1.06 2.87 -2.89
C PRO A 143 -1.66 3.61 -1.68
N VAL A 144 -0.79 4.06 -0.77
CA VAL A 144 -1.22 4.83 0.40
C VAL A 144 -1.90 6.11 -0.05
N PHE A 145 -2.98 6.48 0.62
CA PHE A 145 -3.63 7.77 0.38
C PHE A 145 -2.81 8.85 1.07
N VAL A 146 -2.54 9.95 0.37
CA VAL A 146 -1.82 11.08 0.96
C VAL A 146 -2.80 12.24 1.16
N PRO A 147 -3.21 12.57 2.39
CA PRO A 147 -4.20 13.62 2.64
C PRO A 147 -3.61 15.04 2.50
N ILE A 148 -3.13 15.36 1.30
CA ILE A 148 -2.72 16.71 0.91
C ILE A 148 -3.98 17.40 0.40
N GLY A 149 -4.31 18.58 0.92
CA GLY A 149 -5.61 19.24 0.76
C GLY A 149 -6.16 19.36 -0.68
N ALA A 150 -7.44 19.70 -0.77
CA ALA A 150 -8.17 19.79 -2.04
C ALA A 150 -7.49 20.75 -3.04
N GLY A 151 -7.15 20.22 -4.22
CA GLY A 151 -6.62 20.99 -5.35
C GLY A 151 -5.29 20.47 -5.91
N ALA A 152 -4.41 19.90 -5.07
CA ALA A 152 -3.16 19.33 -5.54
C ALA A 152 -3.37 17.93 -6.16
N GLY A 153 -2.93 17.72 -7.39
CA GLY A 153 -2.79 16.40 -7.98
C GLY A 153 -1.45 15.81 -7.55
N TYR A 154 -1.41 15.03 -6.47
CA TYR A 154 -0.18 14.41 -5.98
C TYR A 154 -0.02 13.00 -6.53
N TYR A 155 0.65 12.84 -7.68
CA TYR A 155 0.91 11.51 -8.25
C TYR A 155 -0.34 10.63 -8.44
N GLY A 156 -1.55 11.21 -8.53
CA GLY A 156 -2.78 10.42 -8.67
C GLY A 156 -3.31 9.74 -7.40
N TYR A 157 -2.81 10.10 -6.21
CA TYR A 157 -3.19 9.49 -4.92
C TYR A 157 -4.70 9.41 -4.65
N ARG A 158 -5.49 10.33 -5.22
CA ARG A 158 -6.93 10.48 -4.94
C ARG A 158 -7.76 9.25 -5.28
N GLU A 159 -7.33 8.46 -6.26
CA GLU A 159 -7.98 7.19 -6.61
C GLU A 159 -8.06 6.23 -5.42
N TYR A 160 -7.13 6.36 -4.48
CA TYR A 160 -6.97 5.46 -3.36
C TYR A 160 -7.50 6.05 -2.06
N GLY A 161 -8.18 7.19 -2.04
CA GLY A 161 -8.73 7.81 -0.82
C GLY A 161 -10.16 7.40 -0.49
N PRO A 162 -10.75 7.95 0.58
CA PRO A 162 -10.12 8.63 1.74
C PRO A 162 -9.39 7.66 2.68
N ALA A 163 -8.60 8.12 3.68
CA ALA A 163 -7.81 7.21 4.54
C ALA A 163 -8.65 6.14 5.26
N ASN A 164 -9.86 6.51 5.69
CA ASN A 164 -10.83 5.64 6.35
C ASN A 164 -11.59 4.70 5.40
N ASN A 165 -11.19 4.60 4.14
CA ASN A 165 -11.76 3.63 3.20
C ASN A 165 -11.44 2.20 3.65
N ASP A 166 -12.46 1.45 4.04
CA ASP A 166 -12.40 0.08 4.56
C ASP A 166 -12.39 -0.99 3.45
N SER A 167 -12.68 -0.61 2.20
CA SER A 167 -12.55 -1.52 1.05
C SER A 167 -11.09 -1.77 0.64
N ARG A 168 -10.14 -1.06 1.26
CA ARG A 168 -8.70 -1.33 1.15
C ARG A 168 -8.39 -2.77 1.60
N PRO A 169 -7.57 -3.50 0.84
CA PRO A 169 -7.03 -4.77 1.32
C PRO A 169 -6.23 -4.55 2.60
N GLY A 170 -6.53 -5.32 3.65
CA GLY A 170 -5.92 -5.18 4.98
C GLY A 170 -6.55 -4.10 5.87
N GLY A 171 -7.66 -3.50 5.44
CA GLY A 171 -8.43 -2.53 6.22
C GLY A 171 -8.00 -1.08 6.02
N GLN A 172 -8.59 -0.21 6.84
CA GLN A 172 -8.35 1.24 6.77
C GLN A 172 -6.88 1.59 6.94
N MET A 173 -6.48 2.75 6.41
CA MET A 173 -5.10 3.20 6.49
C MET A 173 -4.72 3.57 7.93
N GLN A 174 -3.63 3.01 8.41
CA GLN A 174 -3.07 3.26 9.73
C GLN A 174 -1.63 3.73 9.65
N GLN A 175 -1.20 4.37 10.72
CA GLN A 175 0.17 4.76 10.99
C GLN A 175 0.58 4.30 12.39
N ALA A 176 1.85 3.93 12.57
CA ALA A 176 2.40 3.61 13.88
C ALA A 176 3.76 4.27 14.09
N LEU A 177 3.99 4.78 15.30
CA LEU A 177 5.26 5.35 15.71
C LEU A 177 6.28 4.23 15.92
N ILE A 178 7.46 4.38 15.32
CA ILE A 178 8.58 3.47 15.43
C ILE A 178 9.71 4.18 16.15
N ARG A 179 10.15 3.59 17.26
CA ARG A 179 11.21 4.12 18.10
C ARG A 179 12.03 2.98 18.64
N SER A 180 13.36 3.13 18.67
CA SER A 180 14.20 2.15 19.36
C SER A 180 13.88 2.15 20.85
N SER A 181 13.86 0.96 21.44
CA SER A 181 13.73 0.75 22.88
C SER A 181 14.95 1.27 23.66
N ASP A 182 16.10 1.41 23.00
CA ASP A 182 17.33 1.92 23.60
C ASP A 182 17.38 3.46 23.70
N TRP A 183 16.41 4.16 23.11
CA TRP A 183 16.39 5.62 23.09
C TRP A 183 15.68 6.21 24.33
N PRO A 184 16.06 7.39 24.82
CA PRO A 184 15.37 8.07 25.94
C PRO A 184 13.91 8.34 25.60
N ALA A 185 12.98 8.11 26.52
CA ALA A 185 11.55 8.37 26.27
C ALA A 185 11.30 9.84 25.83
N ASP A 186 10.35 10.03 24.92
CA ASP A 186 9.96 11.38 24.45
C ASP A 186 9.58 12.26 25.65
N GLY A 187 10.28 13.39 25.80
CA GLY A 187 10.07 14.36 26.90
C GLY A 187 11.13 14.36 28.01
N GLY A 188 12.14 13.47 27.96
CA GLY A 188 13.23 13.42 28.94
C GLY A 188 14.37 14.42 28.67
N GLY A 189 14.12 15.73 28.75
CA GLY A 189 15.20 16.74 28.83
C GLY A 189 15.00 17.95 27.93
N GLY A 190 14.83 19.11 28.56
CA GLY A 190 14.67 20.40 27.89
C GLY A 190 15.87 20.77 27.01
N ASN A 191 15.55 21.14 25.77
CA ASN A 191 16.21 22.02 24.81
C ASN A 191 16.05 21.42 23.39
N THR A 192 15.28 22.13 22.57
CA THR A 192 14.69 21.80 21.27
C THR A 192 15.71 21.67 20.13
N THR A 193 16.73 20.84 20.29
CA THR A 193 17.60 20.44 19.18
C THR A 193 17.20 19.05 18.72
N THR A 194 16.61 18.94 17.54
CA THR A 194 16.26 17.66 16.93
C THR A 194 17.53 16.81 16.77
N ASN A 195 17.70 15.80 17.62
CA ASN A 195 18.79 14.85 17.48
C ASN A 195 18.40 13.78 16.46
N ASN A 196 18.99 13.86 15.26
CA ASN A 196 18.73 12.91 14.19
C ASN A 196 19.14 11.46 14.54
N ALA A 197 20.04 11.26 15.50
CA ALA A 197 20.47 9.92 15.93
C ALA A 197 19.36 9.17 16.68
N THR A 198 18.41 9.90 17.27
CA THR A 198 17.28 9.38 18.05
C THR A 198 15.93 9.84 17.50
N ALA A 199 15.89 10.29 16.24
CA ALA A 199 14.67 10.74 15.61
C ALA A 199 13.75 9.53 15.32
N SER A 200 12.50 9.64 15.74
CA SER A 200 11.49 8.59 15.56
C SER A 200 11.10 8.43 14.08
N TYR A 201 10.57 7.27 13.75
CA TYR A 201 10.04 6.95 12.43
C TYR A 201 8.52 6.70 12.52
N TYR A 202 7.86 6.69 11.37
CA TYR A 202 6.51 6.19 11.22
C TYR A 202 6.47 5.14 10.13
N ILE A 203 5.68 4.10 10.33
CA ILE A 203 5.21 3.24 9.24
C ILE A 203 3.77 3.60 8.91
N VAL A 204 3.41 3.58 7.62
CA VAL A 204 2.06 3.90 7.13
C VAL A 204 1.65 2.88 6.08
N GLY A 205 0.43 2.33 6.21
CA GLY A 205 -0.11 1.31 5.32
C GLY A 205 -1.54 0.93 5.70
N ASP A 206 -2.03 -0.20 5.21
CA ASP A 206 -3.27 -0.81 5.73
C ASP A 206 -3.08 -1.37 7.15
N ALA A 207 -4.18 -1.45 7.92
CA ALA A 207 -4.18 -1.84 9.33
C ALA A 207 -3.49 -3.19 9.58
N ASP A 208 -3.78 -4.20 8.76
CA ASP A 208 -3.19 -5.54 8.88
C ASP A 208 -1.68 -5.51 8.60
N SER A 209 -1.25 -4.81 7.54
CA SER A 209 0.17 -4.67 7.22
C SER A 209 0.94 -3.89 8.30
N VAL A 210 0.36 -2.82 8.86
CA VAL A 210 0.97 -2.07 9.97
C VAL A 210 1.13 -2.96 11.19
N SER A 211 0.12 -3.75 11.53
CA SER A 211 0.19 -4.70 12.64
C SER A 211 1.24 -5.78 12.41
N ALA A 212 1.27 -6.40 11.23
CA ALA A 212 2.22 -7.47 10.90
C ALA A 212 3.68 -6.97 10.89
N VAL A 213 3.91 -5.80 10.31
CA VAL A 213 5.24 -5.18 10.27
C VAL A 213 5.70 -4.74 11.66
N MET A 214 4.81 -4.20 12.50
CA MET A 214 5.15 -3.85 13.88
C MET A 214 5.63 -5.08 14.67
N ASP A 215 4.92 -6.21 14.56
CA ASP A 215 5.33 -7.46 15.22
C ASP A 215 6.75 -7.88 14.78
N ALA A 216 7.06 -7.77 13.49
CA ALA A 216 8.38 -8.08 12.95
C ALA A 216 9.47 -7.12 13.45
N LEU A 217 9.18 -5.81 13.48
CA LEU A 217 10.10 -4.78 13.94
C LEU A 217 10.42 -4.89 15.44
N VAL A 218 9.43 -5.22 16.26
CA VAL A 218 9.64 -5.51 17.69
C VAL A 218 10.55 -6.73 17.86
N ALA A 219 10.36 -7.76 17.04
CA ALA A 219 11.15 -8.99 17.12
C ALA A 219 12.59 -8.84 16.61
N GLN A 220 12.84 -8.00 15.60
CA GLN A 220 14.12 -7.95 14.89
C GLN A 220 14.94 -6.68 15.13
N CYS A 221 14.30 -5.55 15.44
CA CYS A 221 14.96 -4.23 15.48
C CYS A 221 14.88 -3.53 16.84
N SER A 222 14.53 -4.26 17.91
CA SER A 222 14.40 -3.70 19.27
C SER A 222 13.49 -2.47 19.33
N VAL A 223 12.40 -2.48 18.54
CA VAL A 223 11.43 -1.39 18.49
C VAL A 223 10.47 -1.46 19.67
N VAL A 224 10.10 -0.30 20.23
CA VAL A 224 9.02 -0.21 21.23
C VAL A 224 7.70 -0.57 20.55
N ASN A 225 7.00 -1.58 21.10
CA ASN A 225 5.72 -1.99 20.57
C ASN A 225 4.70 -0.84 20.64
N ALA A 226 4.15 -0.46 19.50
CA ALA A 226 3.14 0.57 19.37
C ALA A 226 1.92 0.05 18.60
N THR A 227 0.73 0.52 18.97
CA THR A 227 -0.48 0.19 18.24
C THR A 227 -0.66 1.13 17.05
N GLY A 228 -1.15 0.58 15.94
CA GLY A 228 -1.51 1.39 14.78
C GLY A 228 -2.68 2.31 15.11
N THR A 229 -2.61 3.54 14.62
CA THR A 229 -3.66 4.56 14.75
C THR A 229 -4.16 4.94 13.36
N ALA A 230 -5.45 5.19 13.22
CA ALA A 230 -6.01 5.60 11.93
C ALA A 230 -5.38 6.92 11.45
N VAL A 231 -5.06 7.01 10.17
CA VAL A 231 -4.56 8.27 9.59
C VAL A 231 -5.69 9.29 9.54
N ASN A 232 -5.40 10.50 10.01
CA ASN A 232 -6.35 11.62 10.01
C ASN A 232 -6.17 12.48 8.75
N ASP A 233 -7.18 12.50 7.88
CA ASP A 233 -7.15 13.25 6.63
C ASP A 233 -7.09 14.78 6.82
N ASN A 234 -7.53 15.29 7.97
CA ASN A 234 -7.54 16.73 8.26
C ASN A 234 -6.28 17.19 8.99
N ASN A 235 -5.56 16.27 9.64
CA ASN A 235 -4.37 16.57 10.43
C ASN A 235 -3.42 15.37 10.42
N SER A 236 -2.81 15.12 9.27
CA SER A 236 -1.89 14.00 9.10
C SER A 236 -0.64 14.21 9.94
N THR A 237 -0.26 13.20 10.72
CA THR A 237 0.98 13.23 11.52
C THR A 237 2.22 12.97 10.65
N VAL A 238 2.02 12.28 9.52
CA VAL A 238 3.08 11.91 8.60
C VAL A 238 2.89 12.65 7.29
N HIS A 239 3.99 13.19 6.78
CA HIS A 239 4.03 13.94 5.52
C HIS A 239 4.90 13.23 4.48
N VAL A 240 4.69 13.51 3.20
CA VAL A 240 5.39 12.82 2.09
C VAL A 240 6.84 13.20 1.97
N GLU A 241 7.20 14.39 2.45
CA GLU A 241 8.55 14.90 2.55
C GLU A 241 9.36 14.09 3.59
N GLN A 242 8.69 13.44 4.55
CA GLN A 242 9.34 12.58 5.54
C GLN A 242 9.58 11.16 5.02
N ALA A 243 9.03 10.78 3.87
CA ALA A 243 9.15 9.43 3.32
C ALA A 243 10.62 9.11 2.97
N VAL A 244 11.19 8.13 3.64
CA VAL A 244 12.54 7.61 3.33
C VAL A 244 12.48 6.46 2.35
N GLN A 245 11.40 5.66 2.40
CA GLN A 245 11.25 4.48 1.58
C GLN A 245 9.78 4.12 1.41
N TYR A 246 9.36 3.97 0.17
CA TYR A 246 8.11 3.29 -0.18
C TYR A 246 8.37 1.82 -0.46
N TYR A 247 7.39 1.00 -0.10
CA TYR A 247 7.39 -0.43 -0.37
C TYR A 247 6.15 -0.80 -1.15
N ARG A 248 6.22 -1.95 -1.81
CA ARG A 248 5.07 -2.64 -2.37
C ARG A 248 4.32 -1.73 -3.37
N ALA A 249 5.07 -1.05 -4.24
CA ALA A 249 4.54 -0.07 -5.19
C ALA A 249 3.75 1.08 -4.52
N SER A 250 4.38 1.73 -3.52
CA SER A 250 3.82 2.84 -2.73
C SER A 250 2.58 2.53 -1.90
N SER A 251 2.31 1.24 -1.61
CA SER A 251 1.20 0.80 -0.75
C SER A 251 1.61 0.61 0.72
N PHE A 252 2.88 0.87 1.05
CA PHE A 252 3.38 0.95 2.42
C PHE A 252 4.55 1.93 2.44
N MET A 253 4.73 2.67 3.52
CA MET A 253 5.71 3.76 3.64
C MET A 253 6.45 3.69 4.97
N LEU A 254 7.76 3.92 4.94
CA LEU A 254 8.59 4.28 6.09
C LEU A 254 8.93 5.77 5.99
N ALA A 255 8.66 6.51 7.06
CA ALA A 255 8.90 7.94 7.16
C ALA A 255 9.77 8.29 8.37
N LEU A 256 10.74 9.19 8.22
CA LEU A 256 11.60 9.69 9.29
C LEU A 256 11.13 11.07 9.73
N THR A 257 10.81 11.25 11.02
CA THR A 257 10.21 12.49 11.52
C THR A 257 11.07 13.74 11.31
N SER A 258 12.40 13.60 11.33
CA SER A 258 13.34 14.70 11.09
C SER A 258 13.72 14.90 9.62
N TYR A 259 13.23 14.06 8.71
CA TYR A 259 13.55 14.15 7.29
C TYR A 259 12.59 15.08 6.56
N ASN A 260 13.13 15.85 5.61
CA ASN A 260 12.37 16.75 4.77
C ASN A 260 12.95 16.75 3.35
N ASN A 261 12.40 15.87 2.51
CA ASN A 261 12.74 15.79 1.10
C ASN A 261 11.94 16.79 0.28
N SER A 262 12.59 17.89 -0.12
CA SER A 262 11.97 18.91 -0.95
C SER A 262 11.48 18.38 -2.32
N ALA A 263 12.08 17.31 -2.86
CA ALA A 263 11.62 16.70 -4.12
C ALA A 263 10.24 16.05 -4.00
N ASN A 264 9.81 15.70 -2.78
CA ASN A 264 8.50 15.08 -2.53
C ASN A 264 7.38 16.11 -2.29
N LEU A 265 7.70 17.41 -2.28
CA LEU A 265 6.70 18.46 -2.08
C LEU A 265 5.59 18.37 -3.14
N PRO A 266 4.32 18.64 -2.79
CA PRO A 266 3.21 18.61 -3.74
C PRO A 266 3.41 19.53 -4.95
N SER A 267 4.11 20.65 -4.78
CA SER A 267 4.45 21.57 -5.87
C SER A 267 5.40 20.98 -6.92
N ASN A 268 6.14 19.93 -6.55
CA ASN A 268 7.12 19.26 -7.41
C ASN A 268 6.57 17.93 -7.95
N ALA A 269 5.36 17.54 -7.55
CA ALA A 269 4.72 16.34 -8.03
C ALA A 269 4.31 16.47 -9.50
N PRO A 270 4.43 15.39 -10.29
CA PRO A 270 3.88 15.31 -11.63
C PRO A 270 2.38 15.57 -11.60
N ALA A 271 1.91 16.48 -12.45
CA ALA A 271 0.47 16.76 -12.59
C ALA A 271 -0.28 15.58 -13.23
N ASP A 272 0.40 14.81 -14.09
CA ASP A 272 -0.15 13.66 -14.80
C ASP A 272 0.94 12.61 -15.13
N ASN A 273 0.57 11.56 -15.87
CA ASN A 273 1.50 10.52 -16.31
C ASN A 273 2.49 10.96 -17.41
N ASN A 274 2.27 12.11 -18.05
CA ASN A 274 3.12 12.63 -19.11
C ASN A 274 4.18 13.60 -18.58
N THR A 275 4.00 14.08 -17.35
CA THR A 275 4.93 14.97 -16.66
C THR A 275 6.03 14.15 -15.99
N ALA A 276 7.28 14.48 -16.30
CA ALA A 276 8.42 13.84 -15.64
C ALA A 276 8.43 14.18 -14.15
N ALA A 277 8.65 13.18 -13.29
CA ALA A 277 9.02 13.45 -11.91
C ALA A 277 10.38 14.16 -11.86
N PRO A 278 10.70 14.86 -10.75
CA PRO A 278 12.05 15.36 -10.51
C PRO A 278 13.09 14.25 -10.76
N PRO A 279 14.33 14.55 -11.17
CA PRO A 279 15.38 13.53 -11.27
C PRO A 279 15.79 13.04 -9.87
N PRO A 280 16.27 11.80 -9.67
CA PRO A 280 16.70 11.30 -8.36
C PRO A 280 17.74 12.19 -7.65
N SER A 281 18.55 12.93 -8.40
CA SER A 281 19.50 13.92 -7.87
C SER A 281 18.85 15.10 -7.15
N ALA A 282 17.53 15.31 -7.31
CA ALA A 282 16.79 16.33 -6.57
C ALA A 282 16.43 15.88 -5.14
N ASP A 283 16.59 14.60 -4.79
CA ASP A 283 16.28 14.11 -3.46
C ASP A 283 17.24 14.72 -2.42
N THR A 284 16.65 15.27 -1.36
CA THR A 284 17.43 15.81 -0.24
C THR A 284 18.12 14.64 0.49
N PRO A 285 19.43 14.71 0.79
CA PRO A 285 20.10 13.66 1.55
C PRO A 285 19.47 13.46 2.93
N LEU A 286 19.61 12.25 3.50
CA LEU A 286 19.18 12.00 4.87
C LEU A 286 19.87 12.97 5.85
N PRO A 287 19.18 13.40 6.93
CA PRO A 287 19.74 14.35 7.87
C PRO A 287 21.04 13.82 8.49
N ALA A 288 22.05 14.68 8.61
CA ALA A 288 23.33 14.30 9.22
C ALA A 288 23.10 13.78 10.66
N GLY A 289 23.76 12.67 11.00
CA GLY A 289 23.60 12.00 12.29
C GLY A 289 22.44 11.00 12.37
N THR A 290 21.69 10.78 11.27
CA THR A 290 20.71 9.69 11.21
C THR A 290 21.38 8.36 11.52
N ASN A 291 20.78 7.58 12.43
CA ASN A 291 21.28 6.25 12.78
C ASN A 291 21.00 5.27 11.62
N THR A 292 21.98 5.08 10.75
CA THR A 292 21.87 4.24 9.55
C THR A 292 21.75 2.75 9.88
N THR A 293 22.35 2.28 10.98
CA THR A 293 22.20 0.88 11.43
C THR A 293 20.75 0.57 11.77
N PHE A 294 20.10 1.45 12.54
CA PHE A 294 18.69 1.29 12.87
C PHE A 294 17.81 1.42 11.62
N LEU A 295 18.05 2.42 10.77
CA LEU A 295 17.34 2.58 9.51
C LEU A 295 17.46 1.35 8.61
N ASN A 296 18.64 0.76 8.48
CA ASN A 296 18.85 -0.46 7.70
C ASN A 296 18.07 -1.64 8.26
N CYS A 297 18.07 -1.82 9.59
CA CYS A 297 17.25 -2.84 10.25
C CYS A 297 15.77 -2.65 9.91
N LEU A 298 15.25 -1.42 10.08
CA LEU A 298 13.86 -1.12 9.72
C LEU A 298 13.59 -1.44 8.25
N ASN A 299 14.47 -1.00 7.35
CA ASN A 299 14.27 -1.14 5.92
C ASN A 299 14.25 -2.61 5.46
N GLU A 300 15.21 -3.40 5.92
CA GLU A 300 15.32 -4.83 5.61
C GLU A 300 14.14 -5.61 6.20
N THR A 301 13.86 -5.42 7.49
CA THR A 301 12.75 -6.10 8.16
C THR A 301 11.41 -5.76 7.52
N ILE A 302 11.15 -4.49 7.16
CA ILE A 302 9.91 -4.10 6.46
C ILE A 302 9.85 -4.77 5.08
N GLY A 303 10.93 -4.72 4.30
CA GLY A 303 10.96 -5.30 2.96
C GLY A 303 10.70 -6.81 2.95
N GLU A 304 11.19 -7.54 3.95
CA GLU A 304 10.95 -8.96 4.13
C GLU A 304 9.57 -9.29 4.71
N SER A 305 9.13 -8.54 5.73
CA SER A 305 7.94 -8.87 6.51
C SER A 305 6.64 -8.31 5.92
N VAL A 306 6.67 -7.22 5.16
CA VAL A 306 5.43 -6.59 4.67
C VAL A 306 4.59 -7.61 3.89
N PRO A 307 3.29 -7.80 4.24
CA PRO A 307 2.47 -8.77 3.55
C PRO A 307 2.38 -8.48 2.04
N ILE A 308 2.58 -9.50 1.21
CA ILE A 308 2.35 -9.41 -0.24
C ILE A 308 1.44 -10.55 -0.68
N MET A 309 0.66 -10.31 -1.73
CA MET A 309 -0.18 -11.31 -2.36
C MET A 309 0.61 -12.56 -2.73
N ASP A 310 0.07 -13.72 -2.37
CA ASP A 310 0.67 -15.01 -2.68
C ASP A 310 0.54 -15.36 -4.16
N ALA A 311 1.45 -16.20 -4.66
CA ALA A 311 1.30 -16.78 -5.98
C ALA A 311 0.03 -17.65 -6.05
N ALA A 312 -0.63 -17.67 -7.22
CA ALA A 312 -1.82 -18.51 -7.40
C ALA A 312 -1.49 -20.00 -7.15
N PRO A 313 -2.39 -20.77 -6.52
CA PRO A 313 -2.24 -22.22 -6.39
C PRO A 313 -2.09 -22.84 -7.78
N GLY A 314 -0.94 -23.45 -8.07
CA GLY A 314 -0.62 -24.03 -9.38
C GLY A 314 0.65 -23.51 -10.02
N ALA A 315 1.24 -22.42 -9.52
CA ALA A 315 2.60 -22.04 -9.85
C ALA A 315 3.58 -22.92 -9.06
N LEU A 316 3.74 -24.18 -9.47
CA LEU A 316 4.95 -24.93 -9.12
C LEU A 316 6.12 -24.07 -9.55
N ARG A 317 6.89 -23.59 -8.57
CA ARG A 317 8.22 -23.04 -8.88
C ARG A 317 8.94 -24.15 -9.63
N ALA A 318 9.38 -23.86 -10.85
CA ALA A 318 10.46 -24.62 -11.46
C ALA A 318 11.66 -24.43 -10.55
N THR A 319 11.72 -25.23 -9.48
CA THR A 319 12.88 -25.29 -8.62
C THR A 319 14.02 -25.67 -9.54
N THR A 320 15.09 -24.88 -9.48
CA THR A 320 16.42 -25.16 -10.02
C THR A 320 17.01 -26.52 -9.57
N GLY A 321 16.24 -27.35 -8.85
CA GLY A 321 16.54 -28.73 -8.47
C GLY A 321 16.46 -29.78 -9.60
N LEU A 322 15.98 -29.44 -10.80
CA LEU A 322 16.13 -30.35 -11.96
C LEU A 322 17.61 -30.55 -12.35
N ASN A 323 18.49 -29.60 -12.02
CA ASN A 323 19.93 -29.74 -12.21
C ASN A 323 20.56 -30.71 -11.18
N VAL A 324 19.98 -30.84 -9.98
CA VAL A 324 20.52 -31.73 -8.94
C VAL A 324 20.14 -33.18 -9.24
N VAL A 325 18.93 -33.45 -9.73
CA VAL A 325 18.54 -34.81 -10.15
C VAL A 325 19.33 -35.25 -11.37
N GLY A 326 19.56 -34.35 -12.34
CA GLY A 326 20.42 -34.62 -13.50
C GLY A 326 21.87 -34.90 -13.11
N MET A 327 22.46 -34.10 -12.21
CA MET A 327 23.82 -34.35 -11.71
C MET A 327 23.93 -35.63 -10.87
N LEU A 328 22.94 -35.91 -10.02
CA LEU A 328 22.93 -37.14 -9.22
C LEU A 328 22.83 -38.38 -10.12
N TRP A 329 22.00 -38.33 -11.17
CA TRP A 329 21.87 -39.40 -12.16
C TRP A 329 23.17 -39.59 -12.96
N LEU A 330 23.83 -38.51 -13.39
CA LEU A 330 25.14 -38.55 -14.05
C LEU A 330 26.22 -39.15 -13.14
N MET A 331 26.26 -38.75 -11.86
CA MET A 331 27.20 -39.30 -10.88
C MET A 331 26.98 -40.80 -10.65
N ILE A 332 25.72 -41.24 -10.51
CA ILE A 332 25.38 -42.67 -10.35
C ILE A 332 25.75 -43.46 -11.60
N TRP A 333 25.60 -42.87 -12.79
CA TRP A 333 25.99 -43.50 -14.04
C TRP A 333 27.52 -43.63 -14.19
N LEU A 334 28.27 -42.58 -13.82
CA LEU A 334 29.73 -42.58 -13.85
C LEU A 334 30.35 -43.53 -12.81
N LEU A 335 29.72 -43.69 -11.63
CA LEU A 335 30.16 -44.62 -10.60
C LEU A 335 29.92 -46.10 -10.95
N LYS A 336 29.08 -46.40 -11.95
CA LYS A 336 28.85 -47.77 -12.44
C LYS A 336 29.84 -48.23 -13.52
N ILE A 337 30.71 -47.34 -13.99
CA ILE A 337 31.68 -47.61 -15.07
C ILE A 337 33.07 -47.99 -14.52
N PHE A 338 33.25 -47.96 -13.19
CA PHE A 338 34.45 -48.46 -12.49
C PHE A 338 34.16 -49.74 -11.72
#